data_AF-A0AAV0XVK9-F1
#
_entry.id   AF-A0AAV0XVK9-F1
#
_cell.length_a   1.000
_cell.length_b   1.000
_cell.length_c   1.000
_cell.angle_alpha   90.00
_cell.angle_beta   90.00
_cell.angle_gamma   90.00
#
_symmetry.space_group_name_H-M   'P 1'
#
loop_
_entity.id
_entity.type
_entity.pdbx_description
1 polymer ?
#
loop_
_entity_poly.entity_id
_entity_poly.type
_entity_poly.pdbx_seq_one_letter_code
_entity_poly.pdbx_strand_id
1 'polypeptide(L)'
;MSDVVYNDAKSRILRCITKLKTFAQASIDYNNERGSAGKRAKIAKMITELTPLRNAVEDDVQRMESAVNTHTAPAAITDTSESQALITSFDSLYYELAAFADVHKFNMSPAMDTASASFSNQTTCSHNLSPTVQKYISGLSHRSYA
;
A
#
# COMPACT_ATOMS: atom_id res chain seq x y z
N MET A 1 -7.96 -23.91 -14.38
CA MET A 1 -7.54 -22.49 -14.35
C MET A 1 -8.08 -21.73 -13.14
N SER A 2 -9.12 -22.24 -12.46
CA SER A 2 -9.76 -21.65 -11.27
C SER A 2 -8.87 -21.59 -10.02
N ASP A 3 -8.07 -22.63 -9.76
CA ASP A 3 -7.18 -22.70 -8.58
C ASP A 3 -6.06 -21.65 -8.56
N VAL A 4 -5.78 -20.99 -9.69
CA VAL A 4 -4.66 -20.06 -9.82
C VAL A 4 -4.88 -18.82 -8.97
N VAL A 5 -6.10 -18.26 -8.94
CA VAL A 5 -6.41 -17.04 -8.18
C VAL A 5 -6.22 -17.25 -6.69
N TYR A 6 -6.78 -18.34 -6.16
CA TYR A 6 -6.66 -18.70 -4.75
C TYR A 6 -5.20 -18.94 -4.34
N ASN A 7 -4.46 -19.76 -5.11
CA ASN A 7 -3.09 -20.12 -4.77
C ASN A 7 -2.11 -18.95 -4.91
N ASP A 8 -2.34 -18.05 -5.87
CA ASP A 8 -1.52 -16.86 -6.07
C ASP A 8 -1.76 -15.83 -4.95
N ALA A 9 -3.03 -15.61 -4.56
CA ALA A 9 -3.37 -14.78 -3.40
C ALA A 9 -2.75 -15.34 -2.10
N LYS A 10 -2.93 -16.63 -1.84
CA LYS A 10 -2.30 -17.33 -0.70
C LYS A 10 -0.78 -17.13 -0.69
N SER A 11 -0.13 -17.31 -1.85
CA SER A 11 1.32 -17.15 -1.97
C SER A 11 1.79 -15.73 -1.68
N ARG A 12 1.03 -14.71 -2.11
CA ARG A 12 1.32 -13.31 -1.80
C ARG A 12 1.15 -13.01 -0.30
N ILE A 13 0.12 -13.52 0.35
CA ILE A 13 -0.06 -13.35 1.81
C ILE A 13 1.12 -13.98 2.58
N LEU A 14 1.53 -15.20 2.22
CA LEU A 14 2.69 -15.87 2.82
C LEU A 14 4.00 -15.08 2.65
N ARG A 15 4.19 -14.41 1.51
CA ARG A 15 5.33 -13.49 1.30
C ARG A 15 5.24 -12.26 2.19
N CYS A 16 4.05 -11.70 2.39
CA CYS A 16 3.84 -10.57 3.30
C CYS A 16 4.12 -10.95 4.75
N ILE A 17 3.66 -12.11 5.20
CA ILE A 17 3.99 -12.66 6.54
C ILE A 17 5.51 -12.83 6.69
N THR A 18 6.17 -13.40 5.67
CA THR A 18 7.64 -13.53 5.67
C THR A 18 8.33 -12.18 5.79
N LYS A 19 7.86 -11.15 5.05
CA LYS A 19 8.36 -9.78 5.20
C LYS A 19 8.18 -9.25 6.63
N LEU A 20 7.00 -9.41 7.23
CA LEU A 20 6.78 -8.94 8.61
C LEU A 20 7.71 -9.63 9.62
N LYS A 21 8.01 -10.92 9.45
CA LYS A 21 9.03 -11.61 10.28
C LYS A 21 10.41 -10.95 10.16
N THR A 22 10.80 -10.50 8.96
CA THR A 22 12.07 -9.76 8.79
C THR A 22 12.04 -8.38 9.44
N PHE A 23 10.86 -7.74 9.50
CA PHE A 23 10.68 -6.44 10.15
C PHE A 23 10.76 -6.60 11.67
N ALA A 24 10.16 -7.67 12.22
CA ALA A 24 10.26 -8.03 13.63
C ALA A 24 11.72 -8.31 14.04
N GLN A 25 12.48 -9.01 13.20
CA GLN A 25 13.91 -9.18 13.48
C GLN A 25 14.66 -7.83 13.47
N ALA A 26 14.37 -6.94 12.52
CA ALA A 26 14.99 -5.62 12.46
C ALA A 26 14.60 -4.72 13.65
N SER A 27 13.40 -4.88 14.22
CA SER A 27 12.96 -4.17 15.42
C SER A 27 13.75 -4.63 16.66
N ILE A 28 13.99 -5.93 16.79
CA ILE A 28 14.87 -6.53 17.81
C ILE A 28 16.30 -6.01 17.65
N ASP A 29 16.85 -6.03 16.44
CA ASP A 29 18.21 -5.57 16.16
C ASP A 29 18.42 -4.10 16.53
N TYR A 30 17.41 -3.25 16.27
CA TYR A 30 17.41 -1.85 16.68
C TYR A 30 17.29 -1.70 18.20
N ASN A 31 16.45 -2.50 18.86
CA ASN A 31 16.30 -2.47 20.31
C ASN A 31 17.61 -2.81 21.03
N ASN A 32 18.40 -3.74 20.48
CA ASN A 32 19.70 -4.11 21.01
C ASN A 32 20.77 -3.01 20.82
N GLU A 33 20.65 -2.18 19.78
CA GLU A 33 21.64 -1.13 19.44
C GLU A 33 20.97 0.18 19.03
N ARG A 34 20.26 0.81 19.98
CA ARG A 34 19.45 2.02 19.71
C ARG A 34 20.24 3.23 19.21
N GLY A 35 21.54 3.29 19.50
CA GLY A 35 22.43 4.34 19.00
C GLY A 35 22.80 4.20 17.51
N SER A 36 22.48 3.07 16.87
CA SER A 36 22.83 2.84 15.48
C SER A 36 21.87 3.57 14.52
N ALA A 37 22.36 4.66 13.94
CA ALA A 37 21.63 5.40 12.92
C ALA A 37 21.21 4.53 11.72
N GLY A 38 22.09 3.59 11.31
CA GLY A 38 21.79 2.66 10.23
C GLY A 38 20.64 1.71 10.54
N LYS A 39 20.61 1.13 11.75
CA LYS A 39 19.51 0.27 12.19
C LYS A 39 18.20 1.06 12.34
N ARG A 40 18.29 2.27 12.88
CA ARG A 40 17.13 3.19 12.98
C ARG A 40 16.54 3.49 11.60
N ALA A 41 17.37 3.83 10.62
CA ALA A 41 16.91 4.12 9.26
C ALA A 41 16.30 2.89 8.59
N LYS A 42 16.90 1.70 8.79
CA LYS A 42 16.39 0.43 8.26
C LYS A 42 14.99 0.12 8.80
N ILE A 43 14.79 0.13 10.12
CA ILE A 43 13.47 -0.17 10.69
C ILE A 43 12.46 0.93 10.36
N ALA A 44 12.85 2.21 10.35
CA ALA A 44 11.95 3.29 9.94
C ALA A 44 11.40 3.05 8.52
N LYS A 45 12.27 2.69 7.57
CA LYS A 45 11.85 2.35 6.20
C LYS A 45 10.87 1.17 6.20
N MET A 46 11.16 0.11 6.94
CA MET A 46 10.30 -1.06 7.04
C MET A 46 8.91 -0.73 7.64
N ILE A 47 8.86 0.11 8.68
CA ILE A 47 7.60 0.54 9.30
C ILE A 47 6.72 1.33 8.30
N THR A 48 7.31 2.10 7.39
CA THR A 48 6.52 2.79 6.35
C THR A 48 5.84 1.83 5.35
N GLU A 49 6.30 0.57 5.26
CA GLU A 49 5.71 -0.46 4.41
C GLU A 49 4.55 -1.22 5.09
N LEU A 50 4.29 -1.02 6.39
CA LEU A 50 3.26 -1.79 7.10
C LEU A 50 1.85 -1.58 6.56
N THR A 51 1.43 -0.32 6.38
CA THR A 51 0.11 0.03 5.86
C THR A 51 -0.15 -0.54 4.46
N PRO A 52 0.73 -0.37 3.46
CA PRO A 52 0.49 -0.97 2.14
C PRO A 52 0.50 -2.50 2.17
N LEU A 53 1.30 -3.14 3.04
CA LEU A 53 1.25 -4.60 3.22
C LEU A 53 -0.09 -5.06 3.79
N ARG A 54 -0.66 -4.33 4.75
CA ARG A 54 -1.97 -4.64 5.33
C ARG A 54 -3.06 -4.61 4.26
N ASN A 55 -3.13 -3.53 3.49
CA ASN A 55 -4.12 -3.41 2.42
C ASN A 55 -4.00 -4.54 1.39
N ALA A 56 -2.77 -4.89 0.98
CA ALA A 56 -2.53 -5.97 0.03
C ALA A 56 -2.97 -7.34 0.57
N VAL A 57 -2.77 -7.60 1.87
CA VAL A 57 -3.22 -8.83 2.52
C VAL A 57 -4.73 -8.87 2.63
N GLU A 58 -5.40 -7.76 3.00
CA GLU A 58 -6.86 -7.68 3.03
C GLU A 58 -7.47 -7.97 1.64
N ASP A 59 -6.92 -7.39 0.58
CA ASP A 59 -7.34 -7.66 -0.80
C ASP A 59 -7.16 -9.14 -1.18
N ASP A 60 -6.03 -9.76 -0.83
CA ASP A 60 -5.76 -11.15 -1.16
C ASP A 60 -6.60 -12.13 -0.32
N VAL A 61 -6.92 -11.80 0.93
CA VAL A 61 -7.87 -12.56 1.76
C VAL A 61 -9.25 -12.54 1.10
N GLN A 62 -9.74 -11.37 0.68
CA GLN A 62 -11.01 -11.27 -0.03
C GLN A 62 -11.03 -12.08 -1.32
N ARG A 63 -9.91 -12.12 -2.07
CA ARG A 63 -9.80 -12.98 -3.27
C ARG A 63 -9.88 -14.46 -2.94
N MET A 64 -9.24 -14.90 -1.85
CA MET A 64 -9.33 -16.29 -1.39
C MET A 64 -10.78 -16.64 -1.01
N GLU A 65 -11.42 -15.80 -0.21
CA GLU A 65 -12.81 -16.01 0.25
C GLU A 65 -13.81 -15.97 -0.91
N SER A 66 -13.63 -15.03 -1.85
CA SER A 66 -14.43 -14.99 -3.07
C SER A 66 -14.27 -16.27 -3.89
N ALA A 67 -13.05 -16.80 -4.03
CA ALA A 67 -12.83 -18.03 -4.78
C ALA A 67 -13.49 -19.25 -4.13
N VAL A 68 -13.57 -19.30 -2.81
CA VAL A 68 -14.33 -20.33 -2.08
C VAL A 68 -15.83 -20.17 -2.37
N ASN A 69 -16.36 -18.95 -2.25
CA ASN A 69 -17.79 -18.66 -2.48
C ASN A 69 -18.24 -18.91 -3.92
N THR A 70 -17.35 -18.76 -4.90
CA THR A 70 -17.65 -19.02 -6.32
C THR A 70 -17.28 -20.44 -6.78
N HIS A 71 -16.91 -21.33 -5.86
CA HIS A 71 -16.47 -22.70 -6.15
C HIS A 71 -15.31 -22.78 -7.17
N THR A 72 -14.43 -21.78 -7.14
CA THR A 72 -13.21 -21.71 -7.96
C THR A 72 -11.94 -21.93 -7.15
N ALA A 73 -12.05 -22.11 -5.84
CA ALA A 73 -10.94 -22.60 -5.01
C ALA A 73 -10.64 -24.08 -5.33
N PRO A 74 -9.45 -24.58 -4.97
CA PRO A 74 -9.13 -26.01 -5.08
C PRO A 74 -10.17 -26.87 -4.36
N ALA A 75 -10.51 -28.04 -4.93
CA ALA A 75 -11.60 -28.89 -4.42
C ALA A 75 -11.45 -29.35 -2.96
N ALA A 76 -10.21 -29.36 -2.42
CA ALA A 76 -9.94 -29.67 -1.02
C ALA A 76 -10.27 -28.51 -0.06
N ILE A 77 -10.50 -27.29 -0.57
CA ILE A 77 -10.84 -26.10 0.21
C ILE A 77 -12.35 -25.93 0.16
N THR A 78 -13.00 -26.17 1.30
CA THR A 78 -14.46 -26.14 1.44
C THR A 78 -14.98 -24.94 2.22
N ASP A 79 -14.09 -24.18 2.85
CA ASP A 79 -14.41 -23.06 3.74
C ASP A 79 -13.27 -22.04 3.78
N THR A 80 -13.45 -20.97 4.55
CA THR A 80 -12.52 -19.83 4.65
C THR A 80 -11.50 -19.98 5.80
N SER A 81 -11.38 -21.15 6.44
CA SER A 81 -10.51 -21.32 7.61
C SER A 81 -9.04 -21.02 7.30
N GLU A 82 -8.57 -21.34 6.09
CA GLU A 82 -7.19 -21.07 5.69
C GLU A 82 -6.92 -19.56 5.51
N SER A 83 -7.81 -18.80 4.87
CA SER A 83 -7.66 -17.34 4.75
C SER A 83 -7.72 -16.68 6.12
N GLN A 84 -8.58 -17.16 7.01
CA GLN A 84 -8.70 -16.71 8.40
C GLN A 84 -7.44 -16.99 9.23
N ALA A 85 -6.82 -18.16 9.06
CA ALA A 85 -5.56 -18.49 9.72
C ALA A 85 -4.39 -17.59 9.21
N LEU A 86 -4.38 -17.28 7.91
CA LEU A 86 -3.37 -16.42 7.31
C LEU A 86 -3.49 -14.96 7.78
N ILE A 87 -4.70 -14.36 7.77
CA ILE A 87 -4.89 -12.99 8.27
C ILE A 87 -4.57 -12.89 9.76
N THR A 88 -4.97 -13.87 10.57
CA THR A 88 -4.64 -13.90 12.01
C THR A 88 -3.12 -13.92 12.24
N SER A 89 -2.40 -14.72 11.45
CA SER A 89 -0.94 -14.80 11.51
C SER A 89 -0.26 -13.49 11.09
N PHE A 90 -0.83 -12.80 10.09
CA PHE A 90 -0.36 -11.49 9.65
C PHE A 90 -0.64 -10.41 10.71
N ASP A 91 -1.86 -10.34 11.22
CA ASP A 91 -2.32 -9.34 12.20
C ASP A 91 -1.49 -9.38 13.48
N SER A 92 -1.17 -10.58 13.98
CA SER A 92 -0.30 -10.75 15.15
C SER A 92 1.03 -10.00 15.00
N LEU A 93 1.72 -10.21 13.87
CA LEU A 93 2.99 -9.53 13.58
C LEU A 93 2.80 -8.04 13.28
N TYR A 94 1.72 -7.68 12.57
CA TYR A 94 1.42 -6.30 12.23
C TYR A 94 1.23 -5.45 13.49
N TYR A 95 0.40 -5.92 14.44
CA TYR A 95 0.12 -5.18 15.66
C TYR A 95 1.32 -5.13 16.61
N GLU A 96 2.15 -6.16 16.64
CA GLU A 96 3.43 -6.13 17.35
C GLU A 96 4.35 -5.02 16.81
N LEU A 97 4.51 -4.95 15.49
CA LEU A 97 5.31 -3.92 14.83
C LEU A 97 4.69 -2.52 14.96
N ALA A 98 3.36 -2.44 15.03
CA ALA A 98 2.66 -1.19 15.24
C ALA A 98 2.87 -0.63 16.65
N ALA A 99 2.77 -1.48 17.66
CA ALA A 99 3.11 -1.13 19.03
C ALA A 99 4.58 -0.70 19.15
N PHE A 100 5.49 -1.41 18.50
CA PHE A 100 6.90 -1.02 18.43
C PHE A 100 7.08 0.37 17.80
N ALA A 101 6.42 0.66 16.68
CA ALA A 101 6.49 1.95 16.02
C ALA A 101 6.04 3.10 16.93
N ASP A 102 4.94 2.91 17.66
CA ASP A 102 4.43 3.93 18.59
C ASP A 102 5.38 4.20 19.77
N VAL A 103 5.92 3.14 20.40
CA VAL A 103 6.88 3.26 21.51
C VAL A 103 8.13 4.03 21.08
N HIS A 104 8.61 3.78 19.86
CA HIS A 104 9.83 4.39 19.32
C HIS A 104 9.60 5.64 18.47
N LYS A 105 8.34 6.10 18.38
CA LYS A 105 7.94 7.29 17.60
C LYS A 105 8.37 7.22 16.13
N PHE A 106 8.27 6.03 15.54
CA PHE A 106 8.37 5.86 14.10
C PHE A 106 7.03 6.23 13.45
N ASN A 107 7.08 6.99 12.38
CA ASN A 107 5.90 7.31 11.60
C ASN A 107 5.59 6.13 10.68
N MET A 108 4.38 5.59 10.79
CA MET A 108 3.82 4.82 9.68
C MET A 108 3.52 5.79 8.54
N SER A 109 3.63 5.32 7.29
CA SER A 109 3.11 6.11 6.18
C SER A 109 1.64 6.40 6.44
N PRO A 110 1.16 7.62 6.17
CA PRO A 110 -0.28 7.85 6.12
C PRO A 110 -0.87 6.82 5.14
N ALA A 111 -2.01 6.23 5.50
CA ALA A 111 -2.80 5.48 4.54
C ALA A 111 -2.91 6.35 3.30
N MET A 112 -2.57 5.79 2.13
CA MET A 112 -2.55 6.53 0.88
C MET A 112 -3.94 7.14 0.65
N ASP A 113 -4.13 8.39 1.06
CA ASP A 113 -5.21 9.21 0.59
C ASP A 113 -5.07 9.21 -0.93
N THR A 114 -6.10 8.76 -1.61
CA THR A 114 -6.20 8.84 -3.07
C THR A 114 -6.33 10.31 -3.45
N ALA A 115 -5.24 11.07 -3.27
CA ALA A 115 -5.06 12.36 -3.90
C ALA A 115 -4.57 12.07 -5.32
N SER A 116 -5.48 12.29 -6.24
CA SER A 116 -5.31 12.24 -7.69
C SER A 116 -3.92 12.69 -8.13
N ALA A 117 -3.37 11.93 -9.07
CA ALA A 117 -2.18 12.28 -9.81
C ALA A 117 -2.12 13.77 -10.19
N SER A 118 -1.01 14.41 -9.85
CA SER A 118 -0.49 15.55 -10.61
C SER A 118 1.02 15.50 -10.51
N PHE A 119 1.61 14.58 -11.27
CA PHE A 119 2.94 14.82 -11.82
C PHE A 119 2.81 15.98 -12.80
N SER A 120 3.29 17.16 -12.42
CA SER A 120 3.71 18.17 -13.41
C SER A 120 4.97 18.85 -12.91
N ASN A 121 6.07 18.16 -13.15
CA ASN A 121 7.39 18.74 -13.13
C ASN A 121 7.62 19.32 -14.53
N GLN A 122 7.62 20.65 -14.71
CA GLN A 122 8.49 21.37 -15.66
C GLN A 122 8.52 22.86 -15.30
N THR A 123 9.59 23.27 -14.62
CA THR A 123 10.05 24.66 -14.62
C THR A 123 11.14 24.79 -15.67
N THR A 124 11.12 25.92 -16.37
CA THR A 124 12.16 26.57 -17.18
C THR A 124 12.13 26.40 -18.71
N CYS A 125 11.71 27.52 -19.33
CA CYS A 125 12.17 28.16 -20.57
C CYS A 125 12.30 27.35 -21.88
N SER A 126 11.47 27.71 -22.87
CA SER A 126 11.96 28.26 -24.15
C SER A 126 10.81 28.86 -24.96
N HIS A 127 11.04 30.08 -25.42
CA HIS A 127 10.27 30.81 -26.43
C HIS A 127 9.98 29.94 -27.66
N ASN A 128 8.77 30.03 -28.21
CA ASN A 128 8.54 30.24 -29.65
C ASN A 128 7.06 30.60 -29.90
N LEU A 129 6.86 31.71 -30.62
CA LEU A 129 5.57 32.34 -30.94
C LEU A 129 4.84 31.65 -32.10
N SER A 130 3.51 31.74 -32.11
CA SER A 130 2.74 32.00 -33.34
C SER A 130 1.48 32.83 -33.01
N PRO A 131 1.26 34.01 -33.63
CA PRO A 131 0.29 35.01 -33.16
C PRO A 131 -1.16 34.84 -33.67
N THR A 132 -1.54 33.72 -34.28
CA THR A 132 -2.82 33.64 -35.02
C THR A 132 -4.00 33.03 -34.24
N VAL A 133 -3.80 32.55 -33.01
CA VAL A 133 -4.86 31.84 -32.24
C VAL A 133 -5.09 32.44 -30.85
N GLN A 134 -5.13 33.76 -30.74
CA GLN A 134 -5.55 34.43 -29.48
C GLN A 134 -6.76 35.36 -29.62
N LYS A 135 -7.30 35.57 -30.83
CA LYS A 135 -8.35 36.58 -31.07
C LYS A 135 -9.79 36.05 -31.13
N TYR A 136 -10.05 34.80 -30.77
CA TYR A 136 -11.40 34.21 -30.83
C TYR A 136 -12.05 33.90 -29.48
N ILE A 137 -11.35 34.03 -28.36
CA ILE A 137 -11.86 33.59 -27.04
C ILE A 137 -12.23 34.76 -26.12
N SER A 138 -11.96 36.02 -26.50
CA SER A 138 -12.27 37.21 -25.69
C SER A 138 -13.52 38.00 -26.11
N GLY A 139 -14.36 37.45 -27.00
CA GLY A 139 -15.40 38.24 -27.70
C GLY A 139 -16.87 38.08 -27.28
N LEU A 140 -17.24 37.20 -26.35
CA LEU A 140 -18.65 36.93 -26.04
C LEU A 140 -18.90 36.70 -24.54
N SER A 141 -18.73 37.74 -23.75
CA SER A 141 -19.34 37.79 -22.41
C SER A 141 -19.59 39.23 -21.98
N HIS A 142 -20.52 39.92 -22.65
CA HIS A 142 -21.15 41.13 -22.11
C HIS A 142 -22.53 41.29 -22.74
N ARG A 143 -23.55 40.67 -22.12
CA ARG A 143 -24.93 41.11 -22.26
C ARG A 143 -25.67 40.86 -20.95
N SER A 144 -26.34 41.93 -20.49
CA SER A 144 -27.23 42.06 -19.33
C SER A 144 -26.56 42.39 -17.99
N TYR A 145 -26.60 43.66 -17.58
CA TYR A 145 -27.50 44.15 -16.52
C TYR A 145 -27.59 45.69 -16.56
N ALA A 146 -28.82 46.18 -16.31
CA ALA A 146 -29.33 47.56 -16.25
C ALA A 146 -29.57 48.27 -17.59
#